data_AF-A0A7W6E8U7-F1
#
_entry.id   AF-A0A7W6E8U7-F1
#
_cell.length_a   1.000
_cell.length_b   1.000
_cell.length_c   1.000
_cell.angle_alpha   90.00
_cell.angle_beta   90.00
_cell.angle_gamma   90.00
#
_symmetry.space_group_name_H-M   'P 1'
#
loop_
_entity.id
_entity.type
_entity.pdbx_description
1 polymer ?
#
loop_
_entity_poly.entity_id
_entity_poly.type
_entity_poly.pdbx_seq_one_letter_code
_entity_poly.pdbx_strand_id
1 'polypeptide(L)'
;MDFDRRTGARISNYESAVQSVKILFFSQVGEHVLLREFGAGLLELLGRKLTPRLFATFMLLMAAAIDLWEPRFRVRRIIPGGTVDAIRQGQAAFAIEVDFRPNAHLGDDTVESVQTLGLWFGRTPRITT
;
A
#
# COMPACT_ATOMS: atom_id res chain seq x y z
N MET A 1 -16.61 4.88 -13.02
CA MET A 1 -16.66 6.14 -12.25
C MET A 1 -16.55 5.74 -10.79
N ASP A 2 -15.67 6.37 -10.02
CA ASP A 2 -15.49 6.07 -8.60
C ASP A 2 -15.51 7.37 -7.78
N PHE A 3 -15.62 7.24 -6.45
CA PHE A 3 -15.76 8.36 -5.53
C PHE A 3 -14.71 8.32 -4.41
N ASP A 4 -14.24 9.50 -4.02
CA ASP A 4 -13.36 9.65 -2.86
C ASP A 4 -14.10 9.26 -1.58
N ARG A 5 -13.50 8.37 -0.79
CA ARG A 5 -14.13 7.81 0.42
C ARG A 5 -14.39 8.83 1.52
N ARG A 6 -13.70 9.98 1.51
CA ARG A 6 -13.78 11.03 2.54
C ARG A 6 -14.68 12.18 2.13
N THR A 7 -14.64 12.56 0.86
CA THR A 7 -15.32 13.75 0.33
C THR A 7 -16.55 13.42 -0.52
N GLY A 8 -16.64 12.22 -1.08
CA GLY A 8 -17.67 11.84 -2.04
C GLY A 8 -17.52 12.47 -3.42
N ALA A 9 -16.43 13.21 -3.67
CA ALA A 9 -16.14 13.76 -4.98
C ALA A 9 -15.83 12.66 -5.99
N ARG A 10 -16.10 12.92 -7.27
CA ARG A 10 -15.69 12.00 -8.35
C ARG A 10 -14.17 11.99 -8.45
N ILE A 11 -13.58 10.80 -8.52
CA ILE A 11 -12.13 10.61 -8.66
C ILE A 11 -11.80 9.87 -9.95
N SER A 12 -10.57 10.08 -10.42
CA SER A 12 -10.01 9.37 -11.57
C SER A 12 -9.80 7.88 -11.29
N ASN A 13 -9.60 7.07 -12.34
CA ASN A 13 -9.32 5.64 -12.22
C ASN A 13 -8.03 5.39 -11.41
N TYR A 14 -7.00 6.20 -11.61
CA TYR A 14 -5.75 6.10 -10.86
C TYR A 14 -5.94 6.42 -9.37
N GLU A 15 -6.62 7.52 -9.04
CA GLU A 15 -6.90 7.89 -7.65
C GLU A 15 -7.74 6.84 -6.93
N SER A 16 -8.70 6.24 -7.63
CA SER A 16 -9.48 5.09 -7.17
C SER A 16 -8.58 3.89 -6.82
N ALA A 17 -7.66 3.53 -7.71
CA ALA A 17 -6.72 2.44 -7.46
C ALA A 17 -5.80 2.74 -6.26
N VAL A 18 -5.31 3.98 -6.14
CA VAL A 18 -4.51 4.40 -4.97
C VAL A 18 -5.34 4.34 -3.68
N GLN A 19 -6.62 4.75 -3.72
CA GLN A 19 -7.54 4.63 -2.60
C GLN A 19 -7.77 3.17 -2.19
N SER A 20 -7.94 2.28 -3.16
CA SER A 20 -8.08 0.83 -2.95
C SER A 20 -6.86 0.24 -2.22
N VAL A 21 -5.63 0.55 -2.68
CA VAL A 21 -4.39 0.10 -2.00
C VAL A 21 -4.32 0.64 -0.57
N LYS A 22 -4.72 1.89 -0.34
CA LYS A 22 -4.77 2.44 1.03
C LYS A 22 -5.74 1.66 1.90
N ILE A 23 -6.95 1.36 1.41
CA ILE A 23 -7.91 0.56 2.16
C ILE A 23 -7.32 -0.81 2.47
N LEU A 24 -6.80 -1.50 1.46
CA LEU A 24 -6.17 -2.82 1.58
C LEU A 24 -5.07 -2.88 2.65
N PHE A 25 -4.17 -1.89 2.70
CA PHE A 25 -3.07 -1.86 3.65
C PHE A 25 -3.52 -1.59 5.09
N PHE A 26 -4.67 -0.95 5.29
CA PHE A 26 -5.22 -0.63 6.60
C PHE A 26 -6.41 -1.50 7.01
N SER A 27 -6.76 -2.51 6.21
CA SER A 27 -7.74 -3.53 6.56
C SER A 27 -7.06 -4.72 7.23
N GLN A 28 -7.60 -5.15 8.38
CA GLN A 28 -7.17 -6.38 9.04
C GLN A 28 -7.72 -7.59 8.32
N VAL A 29 -6.96 -8.69 8.30
CA VAL A 29 -7.49 -9.95 7.75
C VAL A 29 -8.64 -10.42 8.64
N GLY A 30 -9.81 -10.68 8.03
CA GLY A 30 -11.04 -11.06 8.72
C GLY A 30 -11.93 -9.89 9.15
N GLU A 31 -11.55 -8.64 8.88
CA GLU A 31 -12.36 -7.46 9.22
C GLU A 31 -13.69 -7.43 8.46
N HIS A 32 -13.68 -7.86 7.19
CA HIS A 32 -14.85 -7.84 6.34
C HIS A 32 -15.65 -9.14 6.47
N VAL A 33 -16.86 -9.06 7.03
CA VAL A 33 -17.71 -10.23 7.35
C VAL A 33 -17.96 -11.13 6.14
N LEU A 34 -18.18 -10.54 4.97
CA LEU A 34 -18.50 -11.24 3.71
C LEU A 34 -17.27 -11.55 2.84
N LEU A 35 -16.08 -11.06 3.21
CA LEU A 35 -14.84 -11.23 2.45
C LEU A 35 -13.65 -11.30 3.42
N ARG A 36 -13.59 -12.36 4.21
CA ARG A 36 -12.68 -12.47 5.36
C ARG A 36 -11.22 -12.57 4.95
N GLU A 37 -10.94 -13.06 3.75
CA GLU A 37 -9.61 -13.13 3.17
C GLU A 37 -9.05 -11.76 2.76
N PHE A 38 -9.87 -10.71 2.72
CA PHE A 38 -9.42 -9.37 2.36
C PHE A 38 -8.54 -8.75 3.45
N GLY A 39 -7.44 -8.14 3.01
CA GLY A 39 -6.46 -7.48 3.86
C GLY A 39 -5.03 -7.80 3.43
N ALA A 40 -4.08 -6.97 3.88
CA ALA A 40 -2.66 -7.16 3.55
C ALA A 40 -1.86 -7.88 4.64
N GLY A 41 -2.42 -8.11 5.82
CA GLY A 41 -1.70 -8.73 6.95
C GLY A 41 -0.58 -7.84 7.54
N LEU A 42 -0.55 -6.55 7.18
CA LEU A 42 0.51 -5.61 7.58
C LEU A 42 0.32 -5.12 9.01
N LEU A 43 -0.93 -4.93 9.44
CA LEU A 43 -1.26 -4.39 10.76
C LEU A 43 -0.85 -5.35 11.89
N GLU A 44 -0.92 -6.65 11.64
CA GLU A 44 -0.55 -7.75 12.52
C GLU A 44 0.97 -7.83 12.77
N LEU A 45 1.75 -7.17 11.92
CA LEU A 45 3.20 -7.04 12.04
C LEU A 45 3.64 -5.76 12.78
N LEU A 46 2.73 -4.78 12.93
CA LEU A 46 3.03 -3.55 13.65
C LEU A 46 3.28 -3.84 15.13
N GLY A 47 4.14 -3.03 15.76
CA GLY A 47 4.53 -3.17 17.18
C GLY A 47 5.54 -4.29 17.46
N ARG A 48 5.87 -5.13 16.46
CA ARG A 48 6.95 -6.13 16.59
C ARG A 48 8.32 -5.47 16.45
N LYS A 49 9.35 -6.11 17.03
CA LYS A 49 10.74 -5.67 16.88
C LYS A 49 11.15 -5.69 15.41
N LEU A 50 11.61 -4.55 14.89
CA LEU A 50 12.11 -4.43 13.52
C LEU A 50 13.40 -5.24 13.36
N THR A 51 13.28 -6.37 12.66
CA THR A 51 14.41 -7.22 12.24
C THR A 51 14.48 -7.23 10.71
N PRO A 52 15.65 -7.51 10.11
CA PRO A 52 15.75 -7.60 8.65
C PRO A 52 14.76 -8.61 8.04
N ARG A 53 14.51 -9.74 8.74
CA ARG A 53 13.53 -10.74 8.33
C ARG A 53 12.10 -10.19 8.35
N LEU A 54 11.73 -9.47 9.41
CA LEU A 54 10.41 -8.83 9.50
C LEU A 54 10.24 -7.78 8.39
N PHE A 55 11.30 -7.02 8.11
CA PHE A 55 11.29 -6.01 7.06
C PHE A 55 11.09 -6.61 5.66
N ALA A 56 11.80 -7.69 5.34
CA ALA A 56 11.59 -8.45 4.11
C ALA A 56 10.18 -9.04 4.02
N THR A 57 9.66 -9.56 5.14
CA THR A 57 8.28 -10.09 5.22
C THR A 57 7.26 -8.98 4.94
N PHE A 58 7.48 -7.78 5.48
CA PHE A 58 6.60 -6.63 5.27
C PHE A 58 6.55 -6.22 3.79
N MET A 59 7.71 -6.16 3.13
CA MET A 59 7.78 -5.90 1.68
C MET A 59 7.09 -6.99 0.86
N LEU A 60 7.31 -8.26 1.19
CA LEU A 60 6.65 -9.37 0.51
C LEU A 60 5.12 -9.29 0.64
N LEU A 61 4.61 -9.01 1.84
CA LEU A 61 3.17 -8.88 2.07
C LEU A 61 2.57 -7.70 1.30
N MET A 62 3.24 -6.54 1.26
CA MET A 62 2.79 -5.40 0.46
C MET A 62 2.70 -5.77 -1.02
N ALA A 63 3.73 -6.42 -1.57
CA ALA A 63 3.74 -6.84 -2.97
C ALA A 63 2.63 -7.85 -3.27
N ALA A 64 2.54 -8.90 -2.47
CA ALA A 64 1.55 -9.96 -2.65
C ALA A 64 0.11 -9.45 -2.50
N ALA A 65 -0.15 -8.55 -1.54
CA ALA A 65 -1.48 -7.99 -1.34
C ALA A 65 -1.90 -7.13 -2.53
N ILE A 66 -1.03 -6.26 -3.04
CA ILE A 66 -1.34 -5.44 -4.23
C ILE A 66 -1.61 -6.36 -5.42
N ASP A 67 -0.74 -7.32 -5.69
CA ASP A 67 -0.87 -8.23 -6.83
C ASP A 67 -2.16 -9.09 -6.76
N LEU A 68 -2.63 -9.42 -5.55
CA LEU A 68 -3.82 -10.23 -5.34
C LEU A 68 -5.12 -9.42 -5.48
N TRP A 69 -5.15 -8.22 -4.90
CA TRP A 69 -6.40 -7.47 -4.70
C TRP A 69 -6.56 -6.27 -5.63
N GLU A 70 -5.49 -5.73 -6.20
CA GLU A 70 -5.53 -4.55 -7.05
C GLU A 70 -4.88 -4.83 -8.41
N PRO A 71 -5.60 -5.51 -9.34
CA PRO A 71 -5.03 -5.93 -10.62
C PRO A 71 -4.54 -4.74 -11.47
N ARG A 72 -5.07 -3.54 -11.25
CA ARG A 72 -4.62 -2.31 -11.95
C ARG A 72 -3.18 -1.95 -11.62
N PHE A 73 -2.61 -2.50 -10.56
CA PHE A 73 -1.20 -2.33 -10.21
C PHE A 73 -0.45 -3.66 -10.31
N ARG A 74 0.73 -3.62 -10.90
CA ARG A 74 1.70 -4.72 -10.84
C ARG A 74 2.94 -4.23 -10.13
N VAL A 75 3.33 -4.87 -9.04
CA VAL A 75 4.49 -4.40 -8.27
C VAL A 75 5.78 -4.77 -9.01
N ARG A 76 6.62 -3.76 -9.28
CA ARG A 76 7.96 -3.95 -9.87
C ARG A 76 9.01 -4.16 -8.80
N ARG A 77 9.01 -3.28 -7.80
CA ARG A 77 9.94 -3.33 -6.66
C ARG A 77 9.44 -2.48 -5.51
N ILE A 78 9.94 -2.80 -4.33
CA ILE A 78 9.71 -2.03 -3.10
C ILE A 78 11.06 -1.59 -2.57
N ILE A 79 11.20 -0.29 -2.35
CA ILE A 79 12.45 0.34 -1.93
C ILE A 79 12.25 0.81 -0.48
N PRO A 80 13.01 0.28 0.48
CA PRO A 80 13.09 0.84 1.83
C PRO A 80 13.58 2.28 1.77
N GLY A 81 12.93 3.18 2.51
CA GLY A 81 13.38 4.54 2.74
C GLY A 81 13.43 4.87 4.23
N GLY A 82 14.09 5.99 4.54
CA GLY A 82 14.31 6.46 5.91
C GLY A 82 15.77 6.31 6.36
N THR A 83 16.17 7.11 7.34
CA THR A 83 17.50 6.99 7.95
C THR A 83 17.53 5.83 8.93
N VAL A 84 18.73 5.30 9.23
CA VAL A 84 18.90 4.24 10.24
C VAL A 84 18.32 4.65 11.59
N ASP A 85 18.47 5.93 11.97
CA ASP A 85 17.93 6.46 13.22
C ASP A 85 16.41 6.56 13.19
N ALA A 86 15.82 6.96 12.06
CA ALA A 86 14.35 6.95 11.89
C ALA A 86 13.79 5.54 12.06
N ILE A 87 14.43 4.53 11.44
CA ILE A 87 14.04 3.12 11.56
C ILE A 87 14.14 2.64 13.02
N ARG A 88 15.20 3.01 13.74
CA ARG A 88 15.35 2.72 15.18
C ARG A 88 14.26 3.35 16.03
N GLN A 89 13.74 4.51 15.62
CA GLN A 89 12.63 5.20 16.26
C GLN A 89 11.25 4.67 15.83
N GLY A 90 11.21 3.57 15.06
CA GLY A 90 9.97 2.97 14.56
C GLY A 90 9.35 3.71 13.38
N GLN A 91 10.12 4.56 12.70
CA GLN A 91 9.69 5.26 11.49
C GLN A 91 10.24 4.54 10.25
N ALA A 92 9.37 4.13 9.34
CA ALA A 92 9.75 3.44 8.12
C ALA A 92 9.06 4.07 6.92
N ALA A 93 9.81 4.33 5.85
CA ALA A 93 9.25 4.73 4.57
C ALA A 93 9.43 3.60 3.56
N PHE A 94 8.49 3.49 2.63
CA PHE A 94 8.57 2.57 1.51
C PHE A 94 8.15 3.31 0.24
N ALA A 95 8.94 3.16 -0.81
CA ALA A 95 8.55 3.53 -2.16
C ALA A 95 8.23 2.26 -2.94
N ILE A 96 6.99 2.14 -3.41
CA ILE A 96 6.49 0.99 -4.16
C ILE A 96 6.37 1.42 -5.62
N GLU A 97 7.23 0.88 -6.47
CA GLU A 97 7.11 1.11 -7.91
C GLU A 97 6.14 0.11 -8.51
N VAL A 98 5.15 0.61 -9.24
CA VAL A 98 4.09 -0.18 -9.85
C VAL A 98 3.90 0.17 -11.31
N ASP A 99 3.57 -0.84 -12.12
CA ASP A 99 2.96 -0.61 -13.43
C ASP A 99 1.48 -0.32 -13.24
N PHE A 100 1.03 0.80 -13.78
CA PHE A 100 -0.38 1.16 -13.82
C PHE A 100 -1.01 0.64 -15.11
N ARG A 101 -1.99 -0.24 -14.95
CA ARG A 101 -2.77 -0.91 -16.00
C ARG A 101 -4.25 -0.59 -15.79
N PRO A 102 -4.79 0.50 -16.37
CA PRO A 102 -6.12 1.00 -16.03
C PRO A 102 -7.23 -0.02 -16.23
N ASN A 103 -7.07 -0.93 -17.20
CA ASN A 103 -8.06 -1.91 -17.62
C ASN A 103 -7.74 -3.36 -17.20
N ALA A 104 -6.74 -3.59 -16.34
CA ALA A 104 -6.34 -4.96 -15.97
C ALA A 104 -7.46 -5.76 -15.28
N HIS A 105 -8.36 -5.07 -14.58
CA HIS A 105 -9.57 -5.68 -14.00
C HIS A 105 -10.58 -6.17 -15.05
N LEU A 106 -10.44 -5.76 -16.32
CA LEU A 106 -11.21 -6.21 -17.49
C LEU A 106 -10.43 -7.23 -18.35
N GLY A 107 -9.24 -7.64 -17.91
CA GLY A 107 -8.37 -8.57 -18.64
C GLY A 107 -7.42 -7.93 -19.65
N ASP A 108 -7.33 -6.59 -19.69
CA ASP A 108 -6.37 -5.86 -20.52
C ASP A 108 -5.16 -5.41 -19.68
N ASP A 109 -4.05 -6.10 -19.86
CA ASP A 109 -2.80 -5.90 -19.12
C ASP A 109 -1.90 -4.79 -19.68
N THR A 110 -2.42 -3.95 -20.58
CA THR A 110 -1.64 -2.84 -21.16
C THR A 110 -1.17 -1.87 -20.07
N VAL A 111 0.15 -1.65 -20.02
CA VAL A 111 0.78 -0.70 -19.10
C VAL A 111 0.68 0.70 -19.68
N GLU A 112 0.00 1.59 -18.97
CA GLU A 112 -0.13 3.00 -19.34
C GLU A 112 1.08 3.82 -18.82
N SER A 113 1.48 3.60 -17.57
CA SER A 113 2.59 4.33 -16.95
C SER A 113 3.22 3.57 -15.78
N VAL A 114 4.43 3.95 -15.40
CA VAL A 114 5.08 3.50 -14.17
C VAL A 114 4.87 4.55 -13.10
N GLN A 115 4.34 4.15 -11.96
CA GLN A 115 3.99 5.04 -10.85
C GLN A 115 4.74 4.64 -9.59
N THR A 116 4.98 5.60 -8.69
CA THR A 116 5.58 5.35 -7.37
C THR A 116 4.58 5.70 -6.28
N LEU A 117 4.23 4.71 -5.48
CA LEU A 117 3.38 4.87 -4.31
C LEU A 117 4.26 5.03 -3.06
N GLY A 118 4.09 6.13 -2.34
CA GLY A 118 4.75 6.35 -1.05
C GLY A 118 3.92 5.82 0.09
N LEU A 119 4.51 4.98 0.94
CA LEU A 119 3.94 4.54 2.21
C LEU A 119 4.88 4.95 3.34
N TRP A 120 4.33 5.55 4.38
CA TRP A 120 5.12 6.03 5.50
C TRP A 120 4.46 5.65 6.83
N PHE A 121 5.25 5.06 7.71
CA PHE A 121 4.92 4.73 9.08
C PHE A 121 5.77 5.57 10.02
N GLY A 122 5.14 6.19 11.00
CA GLY A 122 5.84 7.02 11.98
C GLY A 122 4.93 8.09 12.58
N ARG A 123 5.50 8.88 13.47
CA ARG A 123 4.82 10.00 14.11
C ARG A 123 4.98 11.24 13.24
N THR A 124 3.90 11.79 12.67
CA THR A 124 3.96 12.98 11.81
C THR A 124 4.75 14.05 12.57
N PRO A 125 5.78 14.69 11.96
CA PRO A 125 6.49 15.77 12.64
C PRO A 125 5.44 16.80 13.05
N ARG A 126 5.38 17.14 14.35
CA ARG A 126 4.65 18.34 14.75
C ARG A 126 5.41 19.50 14.13
N ILE A 127 4.75 20.22 13.23
CA ILE A 127 5.25 21.50 12.73
C ILE A 127 5.23 22.42 13.96
N THR A 128 6.38 22.63 14.58
CA THR A 128 6.54 23.72 15.55
C THR A 128 6.63 25.00 14.73
N THR A 129 5.69 25.90 14.96
CA THR A 129 5.65 27.25 14.38
C THR A 129 6.90 28.05 14.73
#